data_AF-A0A7Y2IH13-F1
#
_entry.id   AF-A0A7Y2IH13-F1
#
_cell.length_a   1.000
_cell.length_b   1.000
_cell.length_c   1.000
_cell.angle_alpha   90.00
_cell.angle_beta   90.00
_cell.angle_gamma   90.00
#
_symmetry.space_group_name_H-M   'P 1'
#
loop_
_entity.id
_entity.type
_entity.pdbx_description
1 polymer ?
#
loop_
_entity_poly.entity_id
_entity_poly.type
_entity_poly.pdbx_seq_one_letter_code
_entity_poly.pdbx_strand_id
1 'polypeptide(L)'
;MNTQVAASQIALDAARRRRGAMKDAISRTEAAASSPTADPGWRRTVLAELQNLQLALSAHVDEVEGDDGLLNQLCNDAPRLVNKIQNMRNEHPQLTRDLAQVIAETEGDTEPATVRTHVLEVLLALVHHRQQGSDLVYEGYSVDIGGG
;
A
#
# COMPACT_ATOMS: atom_id res chain seq x y z
N MET A 1 5.35 -20.36 30.70
CA MET A 1 5.74 -19.46 29.59
C MET A 1 4.53 -18.64 29.22
N ASN A 2 4.60 -17.31 29.36
CA ASN A 2 3.43 -16.41 29.41
C ASN A 2 2.69 -16.28 28.07
N THR A 3 1.41 -16.64 28.07
CA THR A 3 0.46 -16.51 26.95
C THR A 3 0.40 -15.08 26.38
N GLN A 4 0.63 -14.06 27.21
CA GLN A 4 0.62 -12.65 26.82
C GLN A 4 1.85 -12.21 26.01
N VAL A 5 3.01 -12.83 26.24
CA VAL A 5 4.23 -12.59 25.44
C VAL A 5 4.10 -13.26 24.07
N ALA A 6 3.51 -14.45 24.02
CA ALA A 6 3.25 -15.16 22.76
C ALA A 6 2.21 -14.44 21.88
N ALA A 7 1.13 -13.91 22.47
CA ALA A 7 0.12 -13.13 21.76
C ALA A 7 0.70 -11.82 21.18
N SER A 8 1.56 -11.14 21.94
CA SER A 8 2.27 -9.94 21.48
C SER A 8 3.21 -10.24 20.30
N GLN A 9 3.96 -11.35 20.36
CA GLN A 9 4.84 -11.78 19.27
C GLN A 9 4.08 -12.15 17.99
N ILE A 10 2.95 -12.86 18.10
CA ILE A 10 2.09 -13.22 16.97
C ILE A 10 1.52 -11.97 16.30
N ALA A 11 1.08 -10.98 17.08
CA ALA A 11 0.56 -9.71 16.57
C ALA A 11 1.64 -8.90 15.84
N LEU A 12 2.85 -8.81 16.41
CA LEU A 12 4.01 -8.16 15.79
C LEU A 12 4.40 -8.82 14.45
N ASP A 13 4.42 -10.15 14.40
CA ASP A 13 4.75 -10.87 13.18
C ASP A 13 3.64 -10.76 12.13
N ALA A 14 2.38 -10.71 12.53
CA ALA A 14 1.26 -10.45 11.62
C ALA A 14 1.31 -9.02 11.04
N ALA A 15 1.64 -8.01 11.86
CA ALA A 15 1.82 -6.64 11.41
C ALA A 15 3.04 -6.49 10.47
N ARG A 16 4.16 -7.17 10.76
CA ARG A 16 5.33 -7.21 9.86
C ARG A 16 5.02 -7.89 8.54
N ARG A 17 4.32 -9.03 8.55
CA ARG A 17 3.90 -9.73 7.33
C ARG A 17 2.96 -8.88 6.47
N ARG A 18 2.00 -8.17 7.09
CA ARG A 18 1.07 -7.30 6.36
C ARG A 18 1.75 -6.07 5.76
N ARG A 19 2.63 -5.38 6.50
CA ARG A 19 3.44 -4.27 5.95
C ARG A 19 4.37 -4.71 4.82
N GLY A 20 4.86 -5.95 4.86
CA GLY A 20 5.59 -6.58 3.76
C GLY A 20 4.72 -6.81 2.52
N ALA A 21 3.47 -7.24 2.72
CA ALA A 21 2.58 -7.67 1.64
C ALA A 21 2.36 -6.60 0.55
N MET A 22 2.14 -5.33 0.92
CA MET A 22 1.98 -4.25 -0.06
C MET A 22 3.27 -3.97 -0.84
N LYS A 23 4.43 -3.98 -0.15
CA LYS A 23 5.73 -3.81 -0.80
C LYS A 23 6.00 -4.95 -1.79
N ASP A 24 5.75 -6.18 -1.36
CA ASP A 24 5.98 -7.37 -2.18
C ASP A 24 5.04 -7.40 -3.39
N ALA A 25 3.79 -6.96 -3.22
CA ALA A 25 2.84 -6.82 -4.33
C ALA A 25 3.32 -5.79 -5.36
N ILE A 26 3.75 -4.58 -4.91
CA ILE A 26 4.33 -3.55 -5.79
C ILE A 26 5.50 -4.12 -6.60
N SER A 27 6.44 -4.81 -5.94
CA SER A 27 7.61 -5.40 -6.62
C SER A 27 7.25 -6.50 -7.63
N ARG A 28 6.23 -7.33 -7.34
CA ARG A 28 5.76 -8.34 -8.30
C ARG A 28 5.07 -7.71 -9.49
N THR A 29 4.22 -6.71 -9.28
CA THR A 29 3.55 -5.98 -10.37
C THR A 29 4.57 -5.26 -11.26
N GLU A 30 5.58 -4.61 -10.66
CA GLU A 30 6.68 -3.98 -11.39
C GLU A 30 7.43 -5.00 -12.27
N ALA A 31 7.79 -6.16 -11.70
CA ALA A 31 8.48 -7.23 -12.42
C ALA A 31 7.64 -7.76 -13.59
N ALA A 32 6.33 -7.96 -13.39
CA ALA A 32 5.41 -8.38 -14.44
C ALA A 32 5.32 -7.33 -15.56
N ALA A 33 5.13 -6.04 -15.22
CA ALA A 33 5.02 -4.96 -16.19
C ALA A 33 6.31 -4.73 -17.01
N SER A 34 7.47 -4.99 -16.39
CA SER A 34 8.79 -4.85 -17.01
C SER A 34 9.12 -5.97 -18.00
N SER A 35 8.36 -7.07 -17.99
CA SER A 35 8.54 -8.17 -18.95
C SER A 35 8.13 -7.74 -20.39
N PRO A 36 8.63 -8.42 -21.44
CA PRO A 36 8.34 -8.06 -22.83
C PRO A 36 6.85 -8.10 -23.16
N THR A 37 6.29 -6.99 -23.66
CA THR A 37 4.88 -6.91 -24.08
C THR A 37 4.54 -7.81 -25.28
N ALA A 38 5.56 -8.25 -26.04
CA ALA A 38 5.40 -9.20 -27.13
C ALA A 38 5.14 -10.64 -26.65
N ASP A 39 5.32 -10.93 -25.36
CA ASP A 39 4.95 -12.23 -24.79
C ASP A 39 3.41 -12.38 -24.78
N PRO A 40 2.83 -13.43 -25.41
CA PRO A 40 1.39 -13.69 -25.37
C PRO A 40 0.82 -13.85 -23.94
N GLY A 41 1.66 -14.18 -22.96
CA GLY A 41 1.31 -14.29 -21.54
C GLY A 41 1.38 -12.98 -20.77
N TRP A 42 1.91 -11.90 -21.36
CA TRP A 42 2.20 -10.64 -20.67
C TRP A 42 0.97 -10.07 -19.97
N ARG A 43 -0.12 -9.86 -20.73
CA ARG A 43 -1.36 -9.24 -20.21
C ARG A 43 -1.95 -10.04 -19.05
N ARG A 44 -2.01 -11.36 -19.18
CA ARG A 44 -2.52 -12.25 -18.12
C ARG A 44 -1.66 -12.18 -16.85
N THR A 45 -0.34 -12.11 -17.00
CA THR A 45 0.58 -12.03 -15.86
C THR A 45 0.46 -10.69 -15.15
N VAL A 46 0.42 -9.59 -15.90
CA VAL A 46 0.21 -8.23 -15.36
C VAL A 46 -1.14 -8.12 -14.66
N LEU A 47 -2.22 -8.63 -15.26
CA LEU A 47 -3.55 -8.63 -14.66
C LEU A 47 -3.57 -9.36 -13.31
N ALA A 48 -2.97 -10.55 -13.25
CA ALA A 48 -2.91 -11.32 -12.01
C ALA A 48 -2.18 -10.56 -10.89
N GLU A 49 -1.05 -9.92 -11.20
CA GLU A 49 -0.32 -9.14 -10.19
C GLU A 49 -1.02 -7.82 -9.82
N LEU A 50 -1.76 -7.19 -10.74
CA LEU A 50 -2.60 -6.03 -10.41
C LEU A 50 -3.75 -6.41 -9.46
N GLN A 51 -4.39 -7.56 -9.67
CA GLN A 51 -5.42 -8.08 -8.76
C GLN A 51 -4.84 -8.41 -7.38
N ASN A 52 -3.64 -9.02 -7.32
CA ASN A 52 -2.93 -9.22 -6.06
C ASN A 52 -2.58 -7.89 -5.36
N LEU A 53 -2.19 -6.87 -6.14
CA LEU A 53 -1.93 -5.53 -5.62
C LEU A 53 -3.19 -4.86 -5.09
N GLN A 54 -4.35 -5.06 -5.72
CA GLN A 54 -5.63 -4.55 -5.24
C GLN A 54 -6.01 -5.17 -3.89
N LEU A 55 -5.84 -6.48 -3.73
CA LEU A 55 -6.06 -7.15 -2.44
C LEU A 55 -5.11 -6.63 -1.36
N ALA A 56 -3.83 -6.40 -1.72
CA ALA A 56 -2.84 -5.86 -0.78
C ALA A 56 -3.14 -4.40 -0.39
N LEU A 57 -3.62 -3.57 -1.34
CA LEU A 57 -4.04 -2.19 -1.06
C LEU A 57 -5.26 -2.16 -0.14
N SER A 58 -6.28 -2.98 -0.39
CA SER A 58 -7.45 -3.07 0.49
C SER A 58 -7.05 -3.45 1.92
N ALA A 59 -6.20 -4.47 2.08
CA ALA A 59 -5.72 -4.89 3.39
C ALA A 59 -4.87 -3.81 4.08
N HIS A 60 -4.10 -3.04 3.31
CA HIS A 60 -3.33 -1.89 3.83
C HIS A 60 -4.27 -0.79 4.35
N VAL A 61 -5.30 -0.41 3.58
CA VAL A 61 -6.30 0.59 3.99
C VAL A 61 -7.00 0.17 5.27
N ASP A 62 -7.46 -1.07 5.35
CA ASP A 62 -8.11 -1.59 6.56
C ASP A 62 -7.16 -1.56 7.78
N GLU A 63 -5.87 -1.87 7.61
CA GLU A 63 -4.88 -1.83 8.69
C GLU A 63 -4.60 -0.41 9.20
N VAL A 64 -4.52 0.57 8.29
CA VAL A 64 -4.14 1.94 8.67
C VAL A 64 -5.32 2.79 9.10
N GLU A 65 -6.50 2.59 8.51
CA GLU A 65 -7.70 3.41 8.73
C GLU A 65 -8.76 2.81 9.64
N GLY A 66 -8.72 1.49 9.87
CA GLY A 66 -9.70 0.81 10.72
C GLY A 66 -9.81 1.44 12.12
N ASP A 67 -10.85 1.08 12.88
CA ASP A 67 -11.14 1.71 14.18
C ASP A 67 -9.92 1.69 15.13
N ASP A 68 -9.22 0.57 15.19
CA ASP A 68 -7.95 0.41 15.94
C ASP A 68 -6.68 0.63 15.08
N GLY A 69 -6.86 1.20 13.89
CA GLY A 69 -5.83 1.42 12.90
C GLY A 69 -4.81 2.49 13.28
N LEU A 70 -3.64 2.43 12.64
CA LEU A 70 -2.50 3.29 12.93
C LEU A 70 -2.84 4.79 12.90
N LEU A 71 -3.70 5.21 11.96
CA LEU A 71 -4.05 6.63 11.83
C LEU A 71 -4.95 7.12 12.94
N ASN A 72 -5.82 6.28 13.49
CA ASN A 72 -6.62 6.63 14.65
C ASN A 72 -5.75 6.76 15.91
N GLN A 73 -4.77 5.86 16.09
CA GLN A 73 -3.80 5.95 17.18
C GLN A 73 -2.98 7.24 17.08
N LEU A 74 -2.40 7.54 15.90
CA LEU A 74 -1.63 8.77 15.67
C LEU A 74 -2.47 10.05 15.82
N CYS A 75 -3.76 10.03 15.49
CA CYS A 75 -4.64 11.18 15.74
C CYS A 75 -4.74 11.53 17.23
N ASN A 76 -4.75 10.52 18.11
CA ASN A 76 -4.83 10.70 19.55
C ASN A 76 -3.48 11.11 20.15
N ASP A 77 -2.41 10.40 19.76
CA ASP A 77 -1.07 10.56 20.35
C ASP A 77 -0.34 11.80 19.81
N ALA A 78 -0.67 12.21 18.58
CA ALA A 78 0.03 13.26 17.86
C ALA A 78 -0.94 14.26 17.17
N PRO A 79 -1.76 15.04 17.91
CA PRO A 79 -2.80 15.92 17.33
C PRO A 79 -2.29 16.93 16.29
N ARG A 80 -1.04 17.36 16.39
CA ARG A 80 -0.38 18.24 15.40
C ARG A 80 -0.31 17.66 13.98
N LEU A 81 -0.45 16.33 13.84
CA LEU A 81 -0.40 15.62 12.56
C LEU A 81 -1.77 15.41 11.92
N VAL A 82 -2.86 15.84 12.56
CA VAL A 82 -4.24 15.60 12.08
C VAL A 82 -4.41 16.00 10.62
N ASN A 83 -3.89 17.16 10.18
CA ASN A 83 -4.01 17.58 8.78
C ASN A 83 -3.28 16.63 7.82
N LYS A 84 -2.08 16.15 8.17
CA LYS A 84 -1.34 15.18 7.36
C LYS A 84 -2.06 13.82 7.31
N ILE A 85 -2.62 13.38 8.44
CA ILE A 85 -3.42 12.16 8.53
C ILE A 85 -4.65 12.26 7.62
N GLN A 86 -5.38 13.38 7.64
CA GLN A 86 -6.56 13.57 6.79
C GLN A 86 -6.21 13.59 5.30
N ASN A 87 -5.08 14.20 4.92
CA ASN A 87 -4.61 14.14 3.53
C ASN A 87 -4.36 12.70 3.10
N MET A 88 -3.68 11.90 3.94
CA MET A 88 -3.40 10.50 3.62
C MET A 88 -4.68 9.67 3.49
N ARG A 89 -5.70 9.94 4.32
CA ARG A 89 -7.03 9.31 4.17
C ARG A 89 -7.70 9.64 2.85
N ASN A 90 -7.56 10.87 2.39
CA ASN A 90 -8.14 11.31 1.12
C ASN A 90 -7.41 10.71 -0.11
N GLU A 91 -6.17 10.24 0.05
CA GLU A 91 -5.40 9.59 -1.02
C GLU A 91 -5.87 8.15 -1.29
N HIS A 92 -6.24 7.36 -0.27
CA HIS A 92 -6.60 5.94 -0.47
C HIS A 92 -7.74 5.71 -1.47
N PRO A 93 -8.85 6.49 -1.44
CA PRO A 93 -9.90 6.34 -2.45
C PRO A 93 -9.41 6.64 -3.87
N GLN A 94 -8.47 7.58 -4.03
CA GLN A 94 -7.90 7.91 -5.33
C GLN A 94 -7.02 6.75 -5.83
N LEU A 95 -6.09 6.26 -5.01
CA LEU A 95 -5.23 5.12 -5.34
C LEU A 95 -6.04 3.86 -5.69
N THR A 96 -7.13 3.61 -4.96
CA THR A 96 -8.02 2.48 -5.22
C THR A 96 -8.74 2.60 -6.57
N ARG A 97 -9.20 3.81 -6.91
CA ARG A 97 -9.82 4.08 -8.21
C ARG A 97 -8.83 3.93 -9.36
N ASP A 98 -7.64 4.53 -9.23
CA ASP A 98 -6.62 4.49 -10.27
C ASP A 98 -6.18 3.05 -10.56
N LEU A 99 -5.97 2.25 -9.51
CA LEU A 99 -5.65 0.84 -9.66
C LEU A 99 -6.80 0.05 -10.32
N ALA A 100 -8.05 0.29 -9.94
CA ALA A 100 -9.21 -0.35 -10.56
C ALA A 100 -9.36 0.01 -12.05
N GLN A 101 -9.05 1.26 -12.41
CA GLN A 101 -9.05 1.70 -13.80
C GLN A 101 -7.98 0.96 -14.61
N VAL A 102 -6.75 0.87 -14.10
CA VAL A 102 -5.67 0.15 -14.78
C VAL A 102 -5.99 -1.35 -14.93
N ILE A 103 -6.66 -1.96 -13.94
CA ILE A 103 -7.16 -3.33 -14.06
C ILE A 103 -8.15 -3.44 -15.23
N ALA A 104 -9.14 -2.56 -15.31
CA ALA A 104 -10.14 -2.58 -16.38
C ALA A 104 -9.50 -2.37 -17.78
N GLU A 105 -8.51 -1.47 -17.89
CA GLU A 105 -7.74 -1.27 -19.13
C GLU A 105 -6.90 -2.51 -19.50
N THR A 106 -6.40 -3.23 -18.50
CA THR A 106 -5.65 -4.48 -18.69
C THR A 106 -6.57 -5.63 -19.10
N GLU A 107 -7.82 -5.66 -18.63
CA GLU A 107 -8.83 -6.64 -19.03
C GLU A 107 -9.35 -6.38 -20.46
N GLY A 108 -9.37 -5.12 -20.90
CA GLY A 108 -9.78 -4.72 -22.25
C GLY A 108 -8.69 -4.86 -23.32
N ASP A 109 -8.90 -4.15 -24.43
CA ASP A 109 -8.04 -4.19 -25.63
C ASP A 109 -7.01 -3.05 -25.70
N THR A 110 -6.81 -2.31 -24.60
CA THR A 110 -5.83 -1.20 -24.53
C THR A 110 -4.45 -1.69 -24.94
N GLU A 111 -3.73 -0.94 -25.78
CA GLU A 111 -2.43 -1.38 -26.30
C GLU A 111 -1.42 -1.70 -25.15
N PRO A 112 -0.65 -2.80 -25.22
CA PRO A 112 0.19 -3.25 -24.10
C PRO A 112 1.20 -2.22 -23.57
N ALA A 113 1.83 -1.40 -24.42
CA ALA A 113 2.74 -0.36 -23.95
C ALA A 113 1.99 0.76 -23.19
N THR A 114 0.77 1.08 -23.59
CA THR A 114 -0.11 2.01 -22.87
C THR A 114 -0.51 1.45 -21.51
N VAL A 115 -0.91 0.17 -21.44
CA VAL A 115 -1.17 -0.52 -20.16
C VAL A 115 0.07 -0.45 -19.26
N ARG A 116 1.27 -0.75 -19.80
CA ARG A 116 2.52 -0.67 -19.03
C ARG A 116 2.72 0.71 -18.43
N THR A 117 2.52 1.77 -19.21
CA THR A 117 2.67 3.15 -18.73
C THR A 117 1.75 3.42 -17.55
N HIS A 118 0.46 3.12 -17.66
CA HIS A 118 -0.49 3.37 -16.58
C HIS A 118 -0.22 2.49 -15.35
N VAL A 119 0.25 1.25 -15.53
CA VAL A 119 0.71 0.41 -14.41
C VAL A 119 1.86 1.09 -13.67
N LEU A 120 2.87 1.60 -14.38
CA LEU A 120 4.01 2.27 -13.75
C LEU A 120 3.62 3.57 -13.04
N GLU A 121 2.65 4.32 -13.56
CA GLU A 121 2.11 5.52 -12.92
C GLU A 121 1.41 5.19 -11.59
N VAL A 122 0.58 4.14 -11.56
CA VAL A 122 -0.05 3.67 -10.32
C VAL A 122 0.99 3.17 -9.32
N LEU A 123 2.01 2.43 -9.77
CA LEU A 123 3.09 1.97 -8.88
C LEU A 123 3.86 3.14 -8.27
N LEU A 124 4.15 4.18 -9.05
CA LEU A 124 4.79 5.41 -8.56
C LEU A 124 3.93 6.08 -7.47
N ALA A 125 2.63 6.24 -7.71
CA ALA A 125 1.71 6.83 -6.73
C ALA A 125 1.67 6.02 -5.42
N LEU A 126 1.63 4.69 -5.51
CA LEU A 126 1.65 3.80 -4.34
C LEU A 126 2.97 3.87 -3.56
N VAL A 127 4.11 3.99 -4.25
CA VAL A 127 5.42 4.16 -3.60
C VAL A 127 5.48 5.50 -2.86
N HIS A 128 5.00 6.59 -3.46
CA HIS A 128 4.94 7.90 -2.81
C HIS A 128 4.05 7.88 -1.56
N HIS A 129 2.85 7.33 -1.68
CA HIS A 129 1.93 7.17 -0.57
C HIS A 129 2.56 6.40 0.60
N ARG A 130 3.24 5.29 0.31
CA ARG A 130 3.94 4.50 1.34
C ARG A 130 5.08 5.27 1.99
N GLN A 131 5.81 6.09 1.25
CA GLN A 131 6.84 6.96 1.83
C GLN A 131 6.22 8.00 2.78
N GLN A 132 5.15 8.69 2.35
CA GLN A 132 4.44 9.65 3.19
C GLN A 132 3.94 9.01 4.49
N GLY A 133 3.42 7.78 4.42
CA GLY A 133 3.04 7.02 5.62
C GLY A 133 4.22 6.70 6.54
N SER A 134 5.38 6.33 5.97
CA SER A 134 6.61 6.10 6.74
C SER A 134 7.10 7.37 7.43
N ASP A 135 7.08 8.51 6.73
CA ASP A 135 7.48 9.81 7.26
C ASP A 135 6.55 10.25 8.40
N LEU A 136 5.25 10.02 8.24
CA LEU A 136 4.26 10.32 9.25
C LEU A 136 4.48 9.52 10.55
N VAL A 137 4.77 8.21 10.42
CA VAL A 137 5.10 7.35 11.56
C VAL A 137 6.39 7.82 12.24
N TYR A 138 7.41 8.13 11.46
CA TYR A 138 8.67 8.65 12.00
C TYR A 138 8.44 9.96 12.75
N GLU A 139 7.70 10.91 12.19
CA GLU A 139 7.37 12.17 12.84
C GLU A 139 6.54 11.97 14.11
N GLY A 140 5.58 11.04 14.09
CA GLY A 140 4.75 10.66 15.24
C GLY A 140 5.59 10.24 16.45
N TYR A 141 6.53 9.31 16.27
CA TYR A 141 7.29 8.72 17.36
C TYR A 141 8.63 9.41 17.67
N SER A 142 9.26 10.08 16.70
CA SER A 142 10.59 10.70 16.93
C SER A 142 10.52 11.92 17.86
N VAL A 143 9.38 12.61 17.90
CA VAL A 143 9.19 13.77 18.80
C VAL A 143 8.90 13.33 20.23
N ASP A 144 8.26 12.17 20.43
CA ASP A 144 8.00 11.60 21.75
C ASP A 144 9.30 11.15 22.47
N ILE A 145 10.34 10.80 21.70
CA ILE A 145 11.66 10.43 22.21
C ILE A 145 12.56 11.66 22.47
N GLY A 146 12.26 12.80 21.85
CA GLY A 146 13.08 14.02 21.93
C GLY A 146 12.70 15.00 23.04
N GLY A 147 11.61 14.76 23.76
CA GLY A 147 11.04 15.66 24.78
C GLY A 147 11.41 15.33 26.24
N GLY A 148 12.58 14.73 26.46
CA GLY A 148 13.12 14.45 27.81
C GLY A 148 13.63 15.67 28.54
#